data_AF-A0A7T4YFF0-F1
#
_entry.id   AF-A0A7T4YFF0-F1
#
_cell.length_a   1.000
_cell.length_b   1.000
_cell.length_c   1.000
_cell.angle_alpha   90.00
_cell.angle_beta   90.00
_cell.angle_gamma   90.00
#
_symmetry.space_group_name_H-M   'P 1'
#
loop_
_entity.id
_entity.type
_entity.pdbx_description
1 polymer ?
#
loop_
_entity_poly.entity_id
_entity_poly.type
_entity_poly.pdbx_seq_one_letter_code
_entity_poly.pdbx_strand_id
1 'polypeptide(L)'
;MTEDTQQAAVDQTQDASVQDALEQAQASVNEIKDQVDQVSADFNLPDFSGVPEAEGIELLSDVDLGVTIELGRTEMLVEDVLRLAKGSVVELDKLAGDPVDVRVNGRLVARGEVLVLNDNFCIRISEIVANLDEPVESLIPGLESPPSDANSQ
;
A
#
# COMPACT_ATOMS: atom_id res chain seq x y z
N MET A 1 -54.90 -17.39 -51.31
CA MET A 1 -53.99 -16.75 -50.34
C MET A 1 -54.77 -16.71 -49.03
N THR A 2 -54.85 -17.77 -48.21
CA THR A 2 -53.78 -18.35 -47.33
C THR A 2 -53.05 -17.25 -46.59
N GLU A 3 -52.90 -17.22 -45.27
CA GLU A 3 -53.18 -18.09 -44.10
C GLU A 3 -53.23 -17.11 -42.91
N ASP A 4 -54.02 -17.36 -41.85
CA ASP A 4 -53.53 -17.13 -40.49
C ASP A 4 -54.54 -17.55 -39.41
N THR A 5 -53.97 -17.87 -38.24
CA THR A 5 -54.61 -18.08 -36.93
C THR A 5 -55.10 -19.48 -36.64
N GLN A 6 -54.16 -20.33 -36.20
CA GLN A 6 -54.47 -21.45 -35.32
C GLN A 6 -53.95 -21.14 -33.92
N GLN A 7 -54.90 -20.86 -33.03
CA GLN A 7 -54.71 -20.49 -31.64
C GLN A 7 -55.01 -21.69 -30.74
N ALA A 8 -54.03 -21.96 -29.86
CA ALA A 8 -54.11 -22.55 -28.52
C ALA A 8 -54.87 -23.88 -28.29
N ALA A 9 -54.10 -24.93 -28.01
CA ALA A 9 -54.45 -25.94 -27.02
C ALA A 9 -53.28 -26.09 -26.04
N VAL A 10 -53.59 -25.85 -24.77
CA VAL A 10 -52.74 -25.88 -23.59
C VAL A 10 -52.72 -27.31 -23.03
N ASP A 11 -51.54 -27.82 -22.68
CA ASP A 11 -51.32 -29.01 -21.84
C ASP A 11 -50.07 -28.68 -21.00
N GLN A 12 -50.13 -27.98 -19.86
CA GLN A 12 -50.61 -28.43 -18.54
C GLN A 12 -50.11 -29.82 -18.14
N THR A 13 -48.81 -30.00 -17.87
CA THR A 13 -48.34 -30.76 -16.70
C THR A 13 -46.85 -30.44 -16.42
N GLN A 14 -46.49 -30.24 -15.15
CA GLN A 14 -45.14 -30.28 -14.54
C GLN A 14 -44.39 -28.96 -14.25
N ASP A 15 -45.05 -27.96 -13.66
CA ASP A 15 -44.36 -26.88 -12.91
C ASP A 15 -44.29 -27.15 -11.38
N ALA A 16 -45.08 -28.09 -10.86
CA ALA A 16 -45.25 -28.28 -9.41
C ALA A 16 -44.03 -28.89 -8.68
N SER A 17 -43.10 -29.54 -9.37
CA SER A 17 -41.91 -30.14 -8.74
C SER A 17 -40.70 -29.21 -8.66
N VAL A 18 -40.69 -28.13 -9.46
CA VAL A 18 -39.57 -27.17 -9.53
C VAL A 18 -39.70 -26.11 -8.44
N GLN A 19 -40.94 -25.75 -8.08
CA GLN A 19 -41.25 -24.84 -6.97
C GLN A 19 -40.94 -25.45 -5.61
N ASP A 20 -41.36 -26.70 -5.36
CA ASP A 20 -41.06 -27.40 -4.10
C ASP A 20 -39.55 -27.63 -3.90
N ALA A 21 -38.80 -27.89 -4.97
CA ALA A 21 -37.34 -28.06 -4.91
C ALA A 21 -36.60 -26.74 -4.61
N LEU A 22 -37.12 -25.61 -5.11
CA LEU A 22 -36.53 -24.29 -4.87
C LEU A 22 -36.81 -23.79 -3.44
N GLU A 23 -37.99 -24.09 -2.91
CA GLU A 23 -38.38 -23.73 -1.54
C GLU A 23 -37.63 -24.57 -0.50
N GLN A 24 -37.41 -25.87 -0.76
CA GLN A 24 -36.56 -26.73 0.08
C GLN A 24 -35.08 -26.29 0.05
N ALA A 25 -34.59 -25.82 -1.10
CA ALA A 25 -33.23 -25.28 -1.21
C ALA A 25 -33.07 -23.96 -0.45
N GLN A 26 -34.08 -23.07 -0.47
CA GLN A 26 -34.06 -21.81 0.26
C GLN A 26 -34.17 -21.99 1.78
N ALA A 27 -34.98 -22.95 2.24
CA ALA A 27 -35.10 -23.27 3.67
C ALA A 27 -33.77 -23.76 4.26
N SER A 28 -33.05 -24.62 3.54
CA SER A 28 -31.74 -25.15 3.95
C SER A 28 -30.66 -24.04 4.00
N VAL A 29 -30.75 -23.03 3.14
CA VAL A 29 -29.81 -21.89 3.12
C VAL A 29 -30.06 -20.94 4.30
N ASN A 30 -31.32 -20.73 4.69
CA ASN A 30 -31.64 -19.89 5.85
C ASN A 30 -31.20 -20.52 7.17
N GLU A 31 -31.30 -21.85 7.31
CA GLU A 31 -30.79 -22.57 8.51
C GLU A 31 -29.26 -22.47 8.64
N ILE A 32 -28.53 -22.49 7.53
CA ILE A 32 -27.07 -22.29 7.52
C ILE A 32 -26.73 -20.84 7.91
N LYS A 33 -27.52 -19.86 7.45
CA LYS A 33 -27.30 -18.44 7.78
C LYS A 33 -27.50 -18.15 9.27
N ASP A 34 -28.56 -18.69 9.87
CA ASP A 34 -28.80 -18.54 11.32
C ASP A 34 -27.69 -19.20 12.15
N GLN A 35 -27.11 -20.32 11.69
CA GLN A 35 -25.95 -20.96 12.35
C GLN A 35 -24.64 -20.17 12.18
N VAL A 36 -24.43 -19.49 11.04
CA VAL A 36 -23.25 -18.63 10.81
C VAL A 36 -23.31 -17.35 11.63
N ASP A 37 -24.50 -16.78 11.81
CA ASP A 37 -24.69 -15.59 12.66
C ASP A 37 -24.52 -15.91 14.16
N GLN A 38 -24.84 -17.13 14.61
CA GLN A 38 -24.58 -17.56 15.99
C GLN A 38 -23.10 -17.90 16.26
N VAL A 39 -22.41 -18.52 15.30
CA VAL A 39 -20.97 -18.83 15.43
C VAL A 39 -20.11 -17.57 15.39
N SER A 40 -20.51 -16.54 14.66
CA SER A 40 -19.80 -15.24 14.64
C SER A 40 -20.03 -14.41 15.90
N ALA A 41 -21.12 -14.62 16.63
CA ALA A 41 -21.39 -13.95 17.91
C ALA A 41 -20.58 -14.53 19.09
N ASP A 42 -20.26 -15.82 19.07
CA ASP A 42 -19.44 -16.47 20.12
C ASP A 42 -17.94 -16.16 19.98
N PHE A 43 -17.49 -15.77 18.78
CA PHE A 43 -16.15 -15.24 18.57
C PHE A 43 -16.19 -13.70 18.64
N ASN A 44 -16.04 -13.16 19.85
CA ASN A 44 -15.77 -11.73 20.04
C ASN A 44 -14.35 -11.40 19.56
N LEU A 45 -14.16 -11.39 18.23
CA LEU A 45 -12.97 -10.89 17.58
C LEU A 45 -12.89 -9.38 17.88
N PRO A 46 -11.76 -8.87 18.40
CA PRO A 46 -11.58 -7.44 18.57
C PRO A 46 -11.79 -6.75 17.22
N ASP A 47 -12.77 -5.85 17.17
CA ASP A 47 -13.06 -5.02 16.02
C ASP A 47 -11.97 -3.94 15.88
N PHE A 48 -11.00 -4.21 15.01
CA PHE A 48 -9.94 -3.26 14.68
C PHE A 48 -10.35 -2.27 13.58
N SER A 49 -11.60 -2.26 13.12
CA SER A 49 -12.06 -1.27 12.12
C SER A 49 -12.15 0.17 12.67
N GLY A 50 -11.98 0.33 14.00
CA GLY A 50 -12.08 1.59 14.72
C GLY A 50 -10.76 2.23 15.14
N VAL A 51 -9.59 1.71 14.76
CA VAL A 51 -8.36 2.51 14.87
C VAL A 51 -8.33 3.47 13.68
N PRO A 52 -8.52 4.78 13.88
CA PRO A 52 -8.28 5.73 12.82
C PRO A 52 -6.79 5.65 12.44
N GLU A 53 -6.48 5.06 11.30
CA GLU A 53 -5.11 5.01 10.72
C GLU A 53 -4.46 6.41 10.67
N ALA A 54 -5.26 7.48 10.71
CA ALA A 54 -4.82 8.86 10.71
C ALA A 54 -4.22 9.36 12.04
N GLU A 55 -4.65 8.87 13.21
CA GLU A 55 -4.20 9.45 14.50
C GLU A 55 -2.73 9.13 14.81
N GLY A 56 -2.22 7.99 14.35
CA GLY A 56 -0.82 7.61 14.52
C GLY A 56 0.16 8.46 13.70
N ILE A 57 -0.26 8.91 12.51
CA ILE A 57 0.55 9.77 11.63
C ILE A 57 0.54 11.22 12.15
N GLU A 58 -0.57 11.68 12.72
CA GLU A 58 -0.70 13.03 13.28
C GLU A 58 0.29 13.27 14.42
N LEU A 59 0.55 12.25 15.26
CA LEU A 59 1.56 12.30 16.31
C LEU A 59 3.01 12.40 15.78
N LEU A 60 3.28 11.91 14.57
CA LEU A 60 4.59 11.94 13.92
C LEU A 60 4.83 13.22 13.11
N SER A 61 3.85 14.12 13.02
CA SER A 61 3.94 15.36 12.24
C SER A 61 4.96 16.36 12.79
N ASP A 62 5.29 16.25 14.08
CA ASP A 62 6.25 17.13 14.77
C ASP A 62 7.70 16.55 14.81
N VAL A 63 8.00 15.53 14.01
CA VAL A 63 9.33 14.90 13.97
C VAL A 63 10.22 15.58 12.92
N ASP A 64 11.33 16.17 13.37
CA ASP A 64 12.37 16.67 12.49
C ASP A 64 13.15 15.52 11.81
N LEU A 65 13.25 15.58 10.48
CA LEU A 65 14.00 14.60 9.69
C LEU A 65 15.20 15.24 8.99
N GLY A 66 16.33 14.54 9.03
CA GLY A 66 17.53 14.96 8.30
C GLY A 66 17.37 14.75 6.80
N VAL A 67 17.36 15.86 6.04
CA VAL A 67 17.32 15.84 4.58
C VAL A 67 18.72 16.13 4.02
N THR A 68 19.20 15.23 3.16
CA THR A 68 20.48 15.36 2.46
C THR A 68 20.22 15.45 0.96
N ILE A 69 20.80 16.45 0.32
CA ILE A 69 20.74 16.60 -1.13
C ILE A 69 22.11 16.22 -1.71
N GLU A 70 22.13 15.24 -2.61
CA GLU A 70 23.35 14.72 -3.21
C GLU A 70 23.41 15.09 -4.69
N LEU A 71 24.50 15.75 -5.09
CA LEU A 71 24.78 16.04 -6.50
C LEU A 71 25.05 14.76 -7.30
N GLY A 72 25.74 13.80 -6.68
CA GLY A 72 26.09 12.51 -7.26
C GLY A 72 26.97 11.70 -6.30
N ARG A 73 27.21 10.44 -6.65
CA ARG A 73 28.03 9.49 -5.90
C ARG A 73 29.16 8.96 -6.78
N THR A 74 30.20 8.45 -6.15
CA THR A 74 31.28 7.74 -6.85
C THR A 74 31.92 6.74 -5.89
N GLU A 75 32.36 5.61 -6.42
CA GLU A 75 33.11 4.61 -5.67
C GLU A 75 34.60 4.78 -5.97
N MET A 76 35.41 4.84 -4.93
CA MET A 76 36.86 5.04 -5.04
C MET A 76 37.60 4.03 -4.18
N LEU A 77 38.79 3.63 -4.61
CA LEU A 77 39.69 2.85 -3.76
C LEU A 77 40.16 3.72 -2.59
N VAL A 78 40.40 3.08 -1.45
CA VAL A 78 40.90 3.77 -0.24
C VAL A 78 42.19 4.54 -0.53
N GLU A 79 43.08 3.98 -1.37
CA GLU A 79 44.31 4.67 -1.76
C GLU A 79 44.07 5.96 -2.55
N ASP A 80 43.02 6.03 -3.36
CA ASP A 80 42.70 7.21 -4.17
C ASP A 80 42.10 8.31 -3.30
N VAL A 81 41.25 7.94 -2.33
CA VAL A 81 40.71 8.87 -1.33
C VAL A 81 41.83 9.51 -0.51
N LEU A 82 42.85 8.73 -0.11
CA LEU A 82 44.00 9.25 0.62
C LEU A 82 44.92 10.15 -0.22
N ARG A 83 44.85 10.05 -1.56
CA ARG A 83 45.60 10.92 -2.49
C ARG A 83 44.87 12.21 -2.84
N LEU A 84 43.61 12.39 -2.42
CA LEU A 84 42.88 13.62 -2.66
C LEU A 84 43.57 14.82 -2.03
N ALA A 85 43.80 15.84 -2.84
CA ALA A 85 44.44 17.08 -2.43
C ALA A 85 43.66 18.27 -2.98
N LYS A 86 44.02 19.48 -2.54
CA LYS A 86 43.43 20.71 -3.09
C LYS A 86 43.66 20.76 -4.60
N GLY A 87 42.57 20.81 -5.35
CA GLY A 87 42.59 20.83 -6.82
C GLY A 87 42.37 19.47 -7.49
N SER A 88 42.23 18.38 -6.72
CA SER A 88 41.76 17.10 -7.26
C SER A 88 40.34 17.25 -7.81
N VAL A 89 40.12 16.66 -8.99
CA VAL A 89 38.81 16.58 -9.64
C VAL A 89 38.31 15.15 -9.51
N VAL A 90 37.08 14.98 -9.06
CA VAL A 90 36.44 13.68 -8.87
C VAL A 90 35.22 13.61 -9.77
N GLU A 91 35.17 12.59 -10.60
CA GLU A 91 34.03 12.32 -11.47
C GLU A 91 32.92 11.63 -10.66
N LEU A 92 31.68 12.08 -10.88
CA LEU A 92 30.49 11.53 -10.25
C LEU A 92 29.70 10.70 -11.26
N ASP A 93 28.81 9.85 -10.77
CA ASP A 93 27.94 8.97 -11.55
C ASP A 93 26.82 9.70 -12.32
N LYS A 94 26.54 10.97 -12.01
CA LYS A 94 25.49 11.77 -12.65
C LYS A 94 26.02 12.65 -13.78
N LEU A 95 25.22 12.75 -14.86
CA LEU A 95 25.51 13.64 -15.98
C LEU A 95 25.10 15.08 -15.67
N ALA A 96 25.74 16.03 -16.37
CA ALA A 96 25.37 17.43 -16.27
C ALA A 96 23.93 17.65 -16.77
N GLY A 97 23.06 18.13 -15.89
CA GLY A 97 21.64 18.34 -16.16
C GLY A 97 20.72 17.26 -15.58
N ASP A 98 21.28 16.14 -15.09
CA ASP A 98 20.49 15.15 -14.36
C ASP A 98 19.96 15.74 -13.04
N PRO A 99 18.76 15.32 -12.60
CA PRO A 99 18.22 15.77 -11.33
C PRO A 99 19.08 15.23 -10.17
N VAL A 100 19.24 16.06 -9.13
CA VAL A 100 19.88 15.70 -7.88
C VAL A 100 19.01 14.79 -7.04
N ASP A 101 19.64 13.95 -6.23
CA ASP A 101 18.95 13.01 -5.36
C ASP A 101 18.66 13.65 -4.01
N VAL A 102 17.40 13.53 -3.56
CA VAL A 102 16.97 13.98 -2.24
C VAL A 102 16.79 12.76 -1.35
N ARG A 103 17.55 12.73 -0.26
CA ARG A 103 17.55 11.65 0.71
C ARG A 103 17.04 12.10 2.05
N VAL A 104 16.26 11.26 2.70
CA VAL A 104 15.83 11.44 4.09
C VAL A 104 16.34 10.25 4.88
N ASN A 105 17.13 10.49 5.93
CA ASN A 105 17.78 9.43 6.72
C ASN A 105 18.50 8.38 5.84
N GLY A 106 19.14 8.82 4.76
CA GLY A 106 19.90 7.97 3.83
C GLY A 106 19.06 7.27 2.74
N ARG A 107 17.73 7.32 2.81
CA ARG A 107 16.83 6.73 1.79
C ARG A 107 16.50 7.74 0.71
N LEU A 108 16.53 7.33 -0.55
CA LEU A 108 16.13 8.17 -1.69
C LEU A 108 14.60 8.36 -1.63
N VAL A 109 14.16 9.59 -1.46
CA VAL A 109 12.72 9.92 -1.41
C VAL A 109 12.24 10.65 -2.65
N ALA A 110 13.10 11.45 -3.28
CA ALA A 110 12.73 12.29 -4.39
C ALA A 110 13.94 12.65 -5.26
N ARG A 111 13.64 13.18 -6.45
CA ARG A 111 14.61 13.76 -7.37
C ARG A 111 14.21 15.20 -7.67
N GLY A 112 15.19 16.07 -7.80
CA GLY A 112 14.92 17.49 -8.01
C GLY A 112 15.97 18.20 -8.85
N GLU A 113 15.62 19.39 -9.32
CA GLU A 113 16.50 20.26 -10.10
C GLU A 113 17.08 21.35 -9.19
N VAL A 114 18.38 21.64 -9.37
CA VAL A 114 19.03 22.74 -8.65
C VAL A 114 18.70 24.06 -9.33
N LEU A 115 18.18 24.99 -8.55
CA LEU A 115 17.88 26.36 -8.94
C LEU A 115 18.63 27.31 -8.00
N VAL A 116 18.85 28.54 -8.46
CA VAL A 116 19.39 29.61 -7.62
C VAL A 116 18.37 30.72 -7.56
N LEU A 117 17.87 31.01 -6.35
CA LEU A 117 16.91 32.08 -6.10
C LEU A 117 17.49 33.01 -5.05
N ASN A 118 17.60 34.31 -5.39
CA ASN A 118 18.12 35.34 -4.48
C ASN A 118 19.47 34.95 -3.86
N ASP A 119 20.42 34.47 -4.67
CA ASP A 119 21.74 33.96 -4.25
C ASP A 119 21.72 32.73 -3.32
N ASN A 120 20.56 32.12 -3.11
CA ASN A 120 20.42 30.87 -2.36
C ASN A 120 20.21 29.69 -3.31
N PHE A 121 20.83 28.56 -3.01
CA PHE A 121 20.51 27.30 -3.69
C PHE A 121 19.14 26.81 -3.26
N CYS A 122 18.32 26.43 -4.23
CA CYS A 122 17.00 25.86 -4.02
C CYS A 122 16.88 24.59 -4.85
N ILE A 123 16.14 23.61 -4.34
CA ILE A 123 15.87 22.38 -5.08
C ILE A 123 14.38 22.34 -5.40
N ARG A 124 14.04 22.29 -6.69
CA ARG A 124 12.67 22.03 -7.14
C ARG A 124 12.49 20.54 -7.28
N ILE A 125 11.58 19.96 -6.49
CA ILE A 125 11.23 18.55 -6.61
C ILE A 125 10.59 18.31 -7.98
N SER A 126 11.18 17.40 -8.75
CA SER A 126 10.68 16.97 -10.07
C SER A 126 9.85 15.70 -9.95
N GLU A 127 10.28 14.78 -9.09
CA GLU A 127 9.67 13.46 -8.95
C GLU A 127 9.82 12.98 -7.50
N ILE A 128 8.79 12.32 -6.97
CA ILE A 128 8.83 11.63 -5.67
C ILE A 128 8.92 10.13 -5.98
N VAL A 129 9.97 9.49 -5.46
CA VAL A 129 10.31 8.08 -5.76
C VAL A 129 9.83 7.16 -4.65
N ALA A 130 9.73 7.65 -3.41
CA ALA A 130 9.23 6.86 -2.30
C ALA A 130 7.71 6.73 -2.37
N ASN A 131 7.22 5.51 -2.63
CA ASN A 131 5.85 5.12 -2.30
C ASN A 131 5.82 4.86 -0.78
N LEU A 132 5.12 5.72 -0.03
CA LEU A 132 4.95 5.52 1.42
C LEU A 132 3.94 4.41 1.77
N ASP A 133 3.41 3.69 0.78
CA ASP A 133 2.42 2.61 0.96
C ASP A 133 3.04 1.25 1.29
N GLU A 134 4.37 1.11 1.28
CA GLU A 134 5.02 -0.14 1.71
C GLU A 134 5.00 -0.23 3.24
N PRO A 135 4.46 -1.32 3.84
CA PRO A 135 4.31 -1.43 5.28
C PRO A 135 5.66 -1.27 5.99
N VAL A 136 5.68 -0.37 6.98
CA VAL A 136 6.83 -0.01 7.82
C VAL A 136 7.52 -1.21 8.49
N GLU A 137 6.82 -2.34 8.60
CA GLU A 137 7.35 -3.62 9.09
C GLU A 137 8.55 -4.12 8.26
N SER A 138 8.57 -3.84 6.95
CA SER A 138 9.69 -4.16 6.07
C SER A 138 10.89 -3.21 6.23
N LEU A 139 10.65 -2.04 6.84
CA LEU A 139 11.58 -0.92 6.89
C LEU A 139 12.35 -0.85 8.22
N ILE A 140 11.96 -1.61 9.24
CA ILE A 140 12.63 -1.70 10.55
C ILE A 140 12.91 -3.18 10.89
N PRO A 141 14.05 -3.74 10.48
CA PRO A 141 14.40 -5.11 10.87
C PRO A 141 14.62 -5.18 12.40
N GLY A 142 13.79 -5.96 13.10
CA GLY A 142 13.98 -6.30 14.52
C GLY A 142 12.93 -5.81 15.51
N LEU A 143 11.79 -5.25 15.07
CA LEU A 143 10.62 -5.07 15.94
C LEU A 143 9.79 -6.36 15.94
N GLU A 144 10.32 -7.43 16.55
CA GLU A 144 9.48 -8.59 16.84
C GLU A 144 8.35 -8.15 17.78
N SER A 145 7.11 -8.34 17.35
CA SER A 145 5.93 -8.15 18.19
C SER A 145 6.05 -9.09 19.41
N PRO A 146 5.79 -8.61 20.64
CA PRO A 146 5.83 -9.47 21.80
C PRO A 146 4.81 -10.61 21.63
N PRO A 147 5.15 -11.86 21.99
CA PRO A 147 4.26 -13.00 21.80
C PRO A 147 2.95 -12.77 22.56
N SER A 148 1.84 -12.90 21.85
CA SER A 148 0.47 -12.63 22.32
C SER A 148 -0.07 -13.65 23.33
N ASP A 149 0.77 -14.54 23.86
CA ASP A 149 0.34 -15.70 24.66
C ASP A 149 0.24 -15.41 26.17
N ALA A 150 0.10 -14.15 26.57
CA ALA A 150 0.09 -13.76 27.98
C ALA A 150 -1.31 -13.49 28.57
N ASN A 151 -2.40 -13.92 27.92
CA ASN A 151 -3.73 -13.83 28.53
C ASN A 151 -4.54 -15.12 28.37
N SER A 152 -4.12 -16.15 29.07
CA SER A 152 -4.95 -17.30 29.43
C SER A 152 -4.47 -17.88 30.75
N GLN A 153 -4.80 -17.19 31.85
CA GLN A 153 -5.05 -17.78 33.17
C GLN A 153 -6.13 -16.99 33.90
#